data_AF-A0AA40T112-F1
#
_entry.id   AF-A0AA40T112-F1
#
_cell.length_a   1.000
_cell.length_b   1.000
_cell.length_c   1.000
_cell.angle_alpha   90.00
_cell.angle_beta   90.00
_cell.angle_gamma   90.00
#
_symmetry.space_group_name_H-M   'P 1'
#
loop_
_entity.id
_entity.type
_entity.pdbx_description
1 polymer ?
#
loop_
_entity_poly.entity_id
_entity_poly.type
_entity_poly.pdbx_seq_one_letter_code
_entity_poly.pdbx_strand_id
1 'polypeptide(L)' 'MKHHICDFEATQEWLTLESIDYIAECLEACESLEMLADLRAIFPRQALRSASIQVNDAQRQRLVQWLQLLNKEQAAA' A
#
# COMPACT_ATOMS: atom_id res chain seq x y z
N MET A 1 -7.84 -3.74 15.82
CA MET A 1 -8.33 -4.25 14.51
C MET A 1 -7.22 -5.09 13.89
N LYS A 2 -7.51 -6.25 13.29
CA LYS A 2 -6.47 -7.02 12.59
C LYS A 2 -6.17 -6.31 11.26
N HIS A 3 -4.92 -5.90 11.04
CA HIS A 3 -4.49 -5.24 9.80
C HIS A 3 -4.52 -6.25 8.65
N HIS A 4 -5.62 -6.26 7.90
CA HIS A 4 -5.87 -7.17 6.79
C HIS A 4 -5.10 -6.76 5.53
N ILE A 5 -4.66 -7.73 4.73
CA ILE A 5 -4.06 -7.48 3.41
C ILE A 5 -5.11 -7.88 2.36
N CYS A 6 -5.31 -7.06 1.34
CA CYS A 6 -6.15 -7.43 0.20
C CYS A 6 -5.67 -8.76 -0.41
N ASP A 7 -6.51 -9.80 -0.29
CA ASP A 7 -6.24 -11.14 -0.79
C ASP A 7 -6.59 -11.30 -2.28
N PHE A 8 -7.15 -10.26 -2.90
CA PHE A 8 -7.49 -10.28 -4.32
C PHE A 8 -6.25 -10.10 -5.20
N GLU A 9 -6.19 -10.87 -6.28
CA GLU A 9 -5.25 -10.63 -7.37
C GLU A 9 -5.64 -9.35 -8.12
N ALA A 10 -4.64 -8.62 -8.61
CA ALA A 10 -4.89 -7.43 -9.41
C ALA A 10 -5.45 -7.84 -10.78
N THR A 11 -6.68 -7.41 -11.07
CA THR A 11 -7.22 -7.43 -12.43
C THR A 11 -6.50 -6.39 -13.30
N GLN A 12 -6.70 -6.46 -14.62
CA GLN A 12 -6.12 -5.50 -15.56
C GLN A 12 -6.55 -4.05 -15.27
N GLU A 13 -7.77 -3.85 -14.73
CA GLU A 13 -8.31 -2.53 -14.38
C GLU A 13 -7.46 -1.84 -13.29
N TRP A 14 -6.92 -2.61 -12.36
CA TRP A 14 -6.02 -2.11 -11.31
C TRP A 14 -4.61 -1.78 -11.81
N LEU A 15 -4.24 -2.28 -12.99
CA LEU A 15 -2.89 -2.14 -13.55
C LEU A 15 -2.84 -1.17 -14.74
N THR A 16 -3.93 -0.43 -14.98
CA THR A 16 -3.92 0.70 -15.91
C THR A 16 -3.08 1.85 -15.35
N LEU A 17 -2.57 2.71 -16.24
CA LEU A 17 -1.78 3.88 -15.82
C LEU A 17 -2.58 4.77 -14.86
N GLU A 18 -3.84 5.06 -15.19
CA GLU A 18 -4.74 5.88 -14.36
C GLU A 18 -4.94 5.30 -12.95
N SER A 19 -5.19 3.99 -12.85
CA SER A 19 -5.34 3.33 -11.55
C SER A 19 -4.05 3.37 -10.74
N ILE A 20 -2.90 3.15 -11.38
CA ILE A 20 -1.59 3.17 -10.71
C ILE A 20 -1.24 4.58 -10.23
N ASP A 21 -1.50 5.60 -11.04
CA ASP A 21 -1.27 7.00 -10.68
C ASP A 21 -2.15 7.40 -9.48
N TYR A 22 -3.44 7.03 -9.50
CA TYR A 22 -4.34 7.25 -8.36
C TYR A 22 -3.86 6.58 -7.08
N ILE A 23 -3.40 5.33 -7.16
CA ILE A 23 -2.86 4.62 -5.99
C ILE A 23 -1.56 5.29 -5.51
N ALA A 24 -0.74 5.80 -6.42
CA ALA A 24 0.49 6.51 -6.07
C ALA A 24 0.18 7.81 -5.32
N GLU A 25 -0.82 8.58 -5.76
CA GLU A 25 -1.32 9.76 -5.04
C GLU A 25 -1.81 9.39 -3.63
N CYS A 26 -2.54 8.28 -3.49
CA CYS A 26 -2.97 7.78 -2.18
C CYS A 26 -1.78 7.43 -1.26
N LEU A 27 -0.73 6.79 -1.82
CA LEU A 27 0.48 6.46 -1.06
C LEU A 27 1.29 7.71 -0.69
N GLU A 28 1.29 8.72 -1.56
CA GLU A 28 1.95 10.00 -1.36
C GLU A 28 1.28 10.80 -0.23
N ALA A 29 -0.05 10.80 -0.19
CA ALA A 29 -0.87 11.43 0.86
C ALA A 29 -0.96 10.63 2.16
N CYS A 30 -0.24 9.50 2.27
CA CYS A 30 -0.35 8.62 3.43
C CYS A 30 0.46 9.17 4.62
N GLU A 31 -0.22 9.57 5.69
CA GLU A 31 0.42 10.29 6.83
C GLU A 31 0.58 9.42 8.09
N SER A 32 0.03 8.21 8.11
CA SER A 32 0.02 7.36 9.30
C SER A 32 0.10 5.87 8.99
N LEU A 33 0.43 5.09 10.02
CA LEU A 33 0.48 3.62 9.96
C LEU A 33 -0.91 3.03 9.65
N GLU A 34 -1.95 3.62 10.23
CA GLU A 34 -3.35 3.23 10.07
C GLU A 34 -3.82 3.45 8.63
N MET A 35 -3.52 4.61 8.04
CA MET A 35 -3.84 4.87 6.63
C MET A 35 -3.17 3.85 5.71
N LEU A 36 -1.91 3.51 5.95
CA LEU A 36 -1.24 2.49 5.15
C LEU A 36 -1.89 1.11 5.32
N ALA A 37 -2.35 0.76 6.53
CA ALA A 37 -3.09 -0.47 6.74
C ALA A 37 -4.40 -0.49 5.94
N ASP A 38 -5.13 0.63 5.87
CA ASP A 38 -6.35 0.76 5.07
C ASP A 38 -6.04 0.60 3.57
N LEU A 39 -5.01 1.28 3.06
CA LEU A 39 -4.59 1.14 1.66
C LEU A 39 -4.22 -0.30 1.31
N ARG A 40 -3.55 -1.02 2.23
CA ARG A 40 -3.21 -2.45 2.08
C ARG A 40 -4.44 -3.35 2.07
N ALA A 41 -5.52 -2.97 2.74
CA ALA A 41 -6.76 -3.74 2.77
C ALA A 41 -7.62 -3.47 1.52
N ILE A 42 -7.52 -2.26 0.94
CA ILE A 42 -8.30 -1.84 -0.23
C ILE A 42 -7.66 -2.32 -1.53
N PHE A 43 -6.36 -2.05 -1.72
CA PHE A 43 -5.71 -2.23 -3.00
C PHE A 43 -4.98 -3.58 -3.11
N PRO A 44 -5.11 -4.28 -4.26
CA PRO A 44 -4.35 -5.49 -4.53
C PRO A 44 -2.84 -5.25 -4.39
N ARG A 45 -2.13 -6.23 -3.85
CA ARG A 45 -0.69 -6.13 -3.56
C ARG A 45 0.15 -5.74 -4.78
N GLN A 46 -0.20 -6.26 -5.95
CA GLN A 46 0.51 -5.95 -7.19
C GLN A 46 0.33 -4.49 -7.61
N ALA A 47 -0.88 -3.94 -7.47
CA ALA A 47 -1.16 -2.54 -7.80
C ALA A 47 -0.40 -1.59 -6.86
N LEU A 48 -0.41 -1.87 -5.55
CA LEU A 48 0.40 -1.15 -4.55
C LEU A 48 1.89 -1.17 -4.89
N ARG A 49 2.41 -2.34 -5.30
CA ARG A 49 3.82 -2.48 -5.67
C ARG A 49 4.16 -1.63 -6.89
N SER A 50 3.32 -1.65 -7.91
CA SER A 50 3.52 -0.83 -9.12
C SER A 50 3.46 0.67 -8.80
N ALA A 51 2.46 1.11 -8.04
CA ALA A 51 2.29 2.51 -7.63
C ALA A 51 3.43 3.01 -6.74
N SER A 52 3.98 2.17 -5.87
CA SER A 52 5.08 2.55 -4.98
C SER A 52 6.35 3.02 -5.70
N ILE A 53 6.50 2.70 -6.99
CA ILE A 53 7.64 3.12 -7.82
C ILE A 53 7.55 4.61 -8.17
N GLN A 54 6.36 5.21 -8.16
CA GLN A 54 6.14 6.62 -8.48
C GLN A 54 6.22 7.53 -7.25
N VAL A 55 6.09 6.97 -6.04
CA VAL A 55 6.15 7.70 -4.76
C VAL A 55 7.55 8.23 -4.53
N ASN A 56 7.64 9.44 -3.98
CA ASN A 56 8.93 10.08 -3.69
C ASN A 56 9.75 9.28 -2.66
N ASP A 57 11.08 9.46 -2.66
CA ASP A 57 11.99 8.64 -1.84
C ASP A 57 11.74 8.75 -0.34
N ALA A 58 11.49 9.97 0.17
CA ALA A 58 11.27 10.19 1.60
C ALA A 58 9.99 9.50 2.06
N GLN A 59 8.92 9.61 1.27
CA GLN A 59 7.65 8.99 1.55
C GLN A 59 7.75 7.46 1.41
N ARG A 60 8.42 6.96 0.37
CA ARG A 60 8.70 5.53 0.21
C ARG A 60 9.43 4.94 1.41
N GLN A 61 10.42 5.65 1.97
CA GLN A 61 11.12 5.20 3.18
C GLN A 61 10.18 5.08 4.38
N ARG A 62 9.29 6.07 4.60
CA ARG A 62 8.28 6.01 5.66
C ARG A 62 7.34 4.83 5.48
N LEU A 63 6.81 4.65 4.26
CA LEU A 63 5.95 3.53 3.91
C LEU A 63 6.64 2.19 4.21
N VAL A 64 7.92 2.01 3.84
CA VAL A 64 8.67 0.78 4.14
C VAL A 64 8.78 0.52 5.65
N GLN A 65 9.06 1.55 6.45
CA GLN A 65 9.13 1.41 7.91
C GLN A 65 7.78 0.98 8.49
N TRP A 66 6.69 1.60 8.07
CA TRP A 66 5.34 1.23 8.47
C TRP A 66 4.94 -0.17 8.00
N LEU A 67 5.28 -0.55 6.76
CA LEU A 67 5.07 -1.91 6.26
C LEU A 67 5.77 -2.96 7.14
N GLN A 68 6.98 -2.69 7.60
CA GLN A 68 7.71 -3.60 8.49
C GLN A 68 7.03 -3.77 9.85
N LEU A 69 6.50 -2.69 10.42
CA LEU A 69 5.75 -2.74 11.68
C LEU A 69 4.46 -3.56 11.52
N LEU A 70 3.65 -3.25 10.51
CA LEU A 70 2.41 -3.98 10.21
C LEU A 70 2.65 -5.48 9.99
N ASN A 71 3.73 -5.83 9.28
CA ASN A 71 4.07 -7.23 9.03
C ASN A 71 4.49 -7.97 10.32
N LYS A 72 5.17 -7.29 11.25
CA LYS A 72 5.53 -7.87 12.56
C LYS A 72 4.30 -8.10 13.42
N GLU A 73 3.38 -7.13 13.45
CA GLU A 73 2.11 -7.26 14.18
C GLU A 73 1.25 -8.40 13.65
N GLN A 74 1.20 -8.58 12.32
CA GLN A 74 0.47 -9.69 11.70
C GLN A 74 1.10 -11.05 12.02
N ALA A 75 2.43 -11.16 12.08
CA ALA A 75 3.12 -12.40 12.42
C ALA A 75 2.99 -12.80 13.90
N ALA A 76 2.70 -11.84 14.78
CA ALA A 76 2.51 -12.05 16.22
C ALA A 76 1.04 -12.35 16.61
N ALA A 77 0.10 -12.25 15.67
CA ALA A 77 -1.35 -12.38 15.87
C ALA A 77 -1.92 -13.69 15.32
#